data_AF-A0A7Z0L2V7-F1
#
_entry.id   AF-A0A7Z0L2V7-F1
#
_cell.length_a   1.000
_cell.length_b   1.000
_cell.length_c   1.000
_cell.angle_alpha   90.00
_cell.angle_beta   90.00
_cell.angle_gamma   90.00
#
_symmetry.space_group_name_H-M   'P 1'
#
loop_
_entity.id
_entity.type
_entity.pdbx_description
1 polymer ?
#
loop_
_entity_poly.entity_id
_entity_poly.type
_entity_poly.pdbx_seq_one_letter_code
_entity_poly.pdbx_strand_id
1 'polypeptide(L)'
;MPLIGYARVSTEDQTPLPQTQALKSAGCTEIHEEHASGGNRARPVLARVLERVGKGDTLVVVRIDRLARSLSHLLDVIERLEAKGAYFRSIQDPIDTASPQGKFTLQVLGAAAEFERALIRERTRAGLATARSKGRIGGNPGLRARDPSALRKLKLARMDSYMERLNETAQDWVAHVRRLRPDMAWEDVLRIINAPLPPDRRWSQSRLLRAVKAYVRDGFLPDTVLGRAGRRDTDDRLPAIVAAIKGADPDITLHAICERLEAMRERTPRGRTRWQPSSVRMLLERAGRLGLLK
;
A
#
# COMPACT_ATOMS: atom_id res chain seq x y z
N MET A 1 -19.94 -24.02 -20.55
CA MET A 1 -18.75 -23.31 -20.02
C MET A 1 -18.86 -21.87 -20.47
N PRO A 2 -18.98 -20.88 -19.57
CA PRO A 2 -19.16 -19.50 -19.98
C PRO A 2 -17.86 -18.94 -20.57
N LEU A 3 -18.01 -18.21 -21.66
CA LEU A 3 -16.93 -17.47 -22.31
C LEU A 3 -17.00 -16.02 -21.83
N ILE A 4 -15.95 -15.58 -21.14
CA ILE A 4 -15.87 -14.24 -20.56
C ILE A 4 -14.93 -13.43 -21.45
N GLY A 5 -15.49 -12.48 -22.18
CA GLY A 5 -14.76 -11.58 -23.06
C GLY A 5 -14.09 -10.45 -22.29
N TYR A 6 -12.85 -10.12 -22.65
CA TYR A 6 -12.16 -8.93 -22.16
C TYR A 6 -11.66 -8.10 -23.34
N ALA A 7 -12.04 -6.83 -23.37
CA ALA A 7 -11.65 -5.85 -24.38
C ALA A 7 -10.95 -4.66 -23.73
N ARG A 8 -9.97 -4.09 -24.43
CA ARG A 8 -9.28 -2.88 -23.98
C ARG A 8 -9.37 -1.81 -25.06
N VAL A 9 -9.92 -0.66 -24.69
CA VAL A 9 -10.17 0.48 -25.57
C VAL A 9 -9.27 1.62 -25.11
N SER A 10 -8.38 2.09 -25.99
CA SER A 10 -7.64 3.34 -25.75
C SER A 10 -8.49 4.53 -26.16
N THR A 11 -8.27 5.68 -25.54
CA THR A 11 -8.90 6.96 -25.96
C THR A 11 -8.56 7.39 -27.40
N GLU A 12 -7.54 6.79 -28.03
CA GLU A 12 -7.11 7.08 -29.41
C GLU A 12 -7.81 6.16 -30.45
N ASP A 13 -8.23 4.96 -30.05
CA ASP A 13 -9.00 4.06 -30.91
C ASP A 13 -10.48 4.53 -30.90
N GLN A 14 -10.85 5.42 -31.83
CA GLN A 14 -12.18 6.06 -31.89
C GLN A 14 -13.39 5.13 -32.16
N THR A 15 -13.23 3.81 -32.15
CA THR A 15 -14.37 2.87 -32.20
C THR A 15 -14.09 1.56 -31.44
N PRO A 16 -14.73 1.32 -30.27
CA PRO A 16 -14.67 0.03 -29.54
C PRO A 16 -15.41 -1.11 -30.26
N LEU A 17 -16.24 -0.78 -31.26
CA LEU A 17 -17.13 -1.68 -31.98
C LEU A 17 -16.45 -2.97 -32.52
N PRO A 18 -15.24 -2.95 -33.09
CA PRO A 18 -14.64 -4.15 -33.69
C PRO A 18 -14.27 -5.23 -32.65
N GLN A 19 -13.83 -4.85 -31.44
CA GLN A 19 -13.42 -5.82 -30.42
C GLN A 19 -14.64 -6.48 -29.76
N THR A 20 -15.60 -5.67 -29.33
CA THR A 20 -16.82 -6.17 -28.68
C THR A 20 -17.64 -7.02 -29.64
N GLN A 21 -17.71 -6.67 -30.93
CA GLN A 21 -18.37 -7.50 -31.94
C GLN A 21 -17.64 -8.83 -32.16
N ALA A 22 -16.31 -8.84 -32.24
CA ALA A 22 -15.53 -10.07 -32.36
C ALA A 22 -15.74 -11.02 -31.16
N LEU A 23 -15.78 -10.47 -29.94
CA LEU A 23 -16.05 -11.24 -28.72
C LEU A 23 -17.48 -11.81 -28.70
N LYS A 24 -18.47 -11.03 -29.12
CA LYS A 24 -19.86 -11.51 -29.27
C LYS A 24 -19.95 -12.64 -30.29
N SER A 25 -19.33 -12.47 -31.46
CA SER A 25 -19.29 -13.51 -32.50
C SER A 25 -18.56 -14.78 -32.06
N ALA A 26 -17.60 -14.66 -31.14
CA ALA A 26 -16.91 -15.80 -30.53
C ALA A 26 -17.75 -16.51 -29.45
N GLY A 27 -18.95 -16.02 -29.13
CA GLY A 27 -19.86 -16.63 -28.15
C GLY A 27 -19.64 -16.18 -26.71
N CYS A 28 -18.99 -15.02 -26.48
CA CYS A 28 -18.81 -14.48 -25.14
C CYS A 28 -20.16 -14.05 -24.54
N THR A 29 -20.54 -14.65 -23.41
CA THR A 29 -21.79 -14.33 -22.70
C THR A 29 -21.69 -13.05 -21.89
N GLU A 30 -20.48 -12.72 -21.44
CA GLU A 30 -20.17 -11.54 -20.67
C GLU A 30 -18.95 -10.87 -21.29
N ILE A 31 -18.98 -9.55 -21.46
CA ILE A 31 -17.87 -8.79 -22.04
C ILE A 31 -17.54 -7.63 -21.10
N HIS A 32 -16.27 -7.56 -20.71
CA HIS A 32 -15.74 -6.51 -19.86
C HIS A 32 -14.82 -5.59 -20.65
N GLU A 33 -15.14 -4.30 -20.64
CA GLU A 33 -14.39 -3.28 -21.36
C GLU A 33 -13.52 -2.48 -20.39
N GLU A 34 -12.23 -2.42 -20.66
CA GLU A 34 -11.25 -1.63 -19.91
C GLU A 34 -10.92 -0.37 -20.71
N HIS A 35 -11.36 0.79 -20.21
CA HIS A 35 -11.05 2.09 -20.78
C HIS A 35 -9.72 2.62 -20.22
N ALA A 36 -8.77 2.90 -21.10
CA ALA A 36 -7.49 3.49 -20.71
C ALA A 36 -7.29 4.84 -21.37
N SER A 37 -7.19 5.90 -20.56
CA SER A 37 -6.55 7.15 -20.97
C SER A 37 -5.03 6.93 -21.01
N GLY A 38 -4.37 7.48 -22.04
CA GLY A 38 -2.93 7.34 -22.26
C GLY A 38 -2.14 7.70 -21.00
N GLY A 39 -1.57 6.68 -20.33
CA GLY A 39 -0.78 6.85 -19.12
C GLY A 39 -1.24 6.00 -17.92
N ASN A 40 -2.51 5.58 -17.84
CA ASN A 40 -2.98 4.82 -16.69
C ASN A 40 -2.45 3.36 -16.70
N ARG A 41 -1.74 3.00 -15.62
CA ARG A 41 -1.16 1.67 -15.42
C ARG A 41 -2.13 0.70 -14.75
N ALA A 42 -3.07 1.21 -13.97
CA ALA A 42 -4.04 0.39 -13.27
C ALA A 42 -4.96 -0.34 -14.27
N ARG A 43 -5.29 -1.59 -13.97
CA ARG A 43 -6.23 -2.42 -14.74
C ARG A 43 -7.29 -3.03 -13.82
N PRO A 44 -8.16 -2.18 -13.23
CA PRO A 44 -9.14 -2.62 -12.26
C PRO A 44 -10.19 -3.55 -12.88
N VAL A 45 -10.54 -3.41 -14.16
CA VAL A 45 -11.49 -4.31 -14.81
C VAL A 45 -10.86 -5.68 -14.98
N LEU A 46 -9.64 -5.77 -15.51
CA LEU A 46 -8.94 -7.06 -15.63
C LEU A 46 -8.81 -7.77 -14.28
N ALA A 47 -8.46 -7.04 -13.22
CA ALA A 47 -8.35 -7.61 -11.87
C ALA A 47 -9.68 -8.21 -11.41
N ARG A 48 -10.79 -7.48 -11.56
CA ARG A 48 -12.14 -7.97 -11.22
C ARG A 48 -12.56 -9.19 -12.04
N VAL A 49 -12.23 -9.22 -13.33
CA VAL A 49 -12.50 -10.38 -14.18
C VAL A 49 -11.74 -11.60 -13.68
N LEU A 50 -10.45 -11.45 -13.39
CA LEU A 50 -9.62 -12.53 -12.86
C LEU A 50 -10.11 -13.03 -11.49
N GLU A 51 -10.68 -12.16 -10.66
CA GLU A 51 -11.31 -12.55 -9.40
C GLU A 51 -12.61 -13.35 -9.60
N ARG A 52 -13.45 -12.92 -10.54
CA ARG A 52 -14.75 -13.54 -10.87
C ARG A 52 -14.63 -14.90 -11.56
N VAL A 53 -13.64 -15.07 -12.43
CA VAL A 53 -13.44 -16.30 -13.20
C VAL A 53 -13.36 -17.53 -12.28
N GLY A 54 -14.14 -18.56 -12.58
CA GLY A 54 -14.20 -19.82 -11.86
C GLY A 54 -13.76 -21.03 -12.68
N LYS A 55 -13.87 -22.22 -12.07
CA LYS A 55 -13.46 -23.49 -12.67
C LYS A 55 -14.28 -23.79 -13.94
N GLY A 56 -13.59 -24.03 -15.05
CA GLY A 56 -14.19 -24.36 -16.35
C GLY A 56 -14.58 -23.15 -17.20
N ASP A 57 -14.41 -21.92 -16.69
CA ASP A 57 -14.63 -20.71 -17.48
C ASP A 57 -13.46 -20.49 -18.44
N THR A 58 -13.69 -19.72 -19.51
CA THR A 58 -12.61 -19.32 -20.43
C THR A 58 -12.58 -17.81 -20.58
N LEU A 59 -11.44 -17.20 -20.27
CA LEU A 59 -11.16 -15.81 -20.58
C LEU A 59 -10.81 -15.68 -22.07
N VAL A 60 -11.62 -14.94 -22.81
CA VAL A 60 -11.46 -14.74 -24.25
C VAL A 60 -11.05 -13.30 -24.54
N VAL A 61 -10.03 -13.15 -25.38
CA VAL A 61 -9.57 -11.85 -25.87
C VAL A 61 -9.43 -11.88 -27.38
N VAL A 62 -9.55 -10.72 -28.03
CA VAL A 62 -9.40 -10.65 -29.49
C VAL A 62 -7.95 -10.89 -29.91
N ARG A 63 -7.02 -10.27 -29.17
CA ARG A 63 -5.56 -10.41 -29.35
C ARG A 63 -4.83 -10.34 -28.02
N ILE A 64 -3.67 -10.97 -27.95
CA ILE A 64 -2.79 -10.98 -26.77
C ILE A 64 -2.32 -9.57 -26.39
N ASP A 65 -2.00 -8.70 -27.35
CA ASP A 65 -1.51 -7.33 -27.07
C ASP A 65 -2.55 -6.45 -26.34
N ARG A 66 -3.84 -6.76 -26.51
CA ARG A 66 -4.93 -6.10 -25.81
C ARG A 66 -5.07 -6.59 -24.36
N LEU A 67 -4.62 -7.82 -24.07
CA LEU A 67 -4.54 -8.38 -22.73
C LEU A 67 -3.24 -8.08 -22.01
N ALA A 68 -2.08 -8.30 -22.61
CA ALA A 68 -0.79 -8.32 -21.93
C ALA A 68 0.20 -7.33 -22.54
N ARG A 69 1.00 -6.68 -21.69
CA ARG A 69 2.02 -5.69 -22.11
C ARG A 69 3.41 -6.32 -22.32
N SER A 70 3.55 -7.57 -21.90
CA SER A 70 4.76 -8.38 -22.02
C SER A 70 4.35 -9.84 -21.93
N LEU A 71 5.20 -10.74 -22.41
CA LEU A 71 4.93 -12.17 -22.26
C LEU A 71 4.86 -12.61 -20.79
N SER A 72 5.69 -12.02 -19.90
CA SER A 72 5.60 -12.32 -18.47
C SER A 72 4.21 -11.99 -17.90
N HIS A 73 3.64 -10.86 -18.31
CA HIS A 73 2.30 -10.50 -17.86
C HIS A 73 1.24 -11.46 -18.42
N LEU A 74 1.40 -11.96 -19.64
CA LEU A 74 0.51 -12.98 -20.19
C LEU A 74 0.58 -14.27 -19.38
N LEU A 75 1.79 -14.76 -19.10
CA LEU A 75 2.01 -15.98 -18.33
C LEU A 75 1.44 -15.86 -16.92
N ASP A 76 1.68 -14.74 -16.21
CA ASP A 76 1.09 -14.47 -14.90
C ASP A 76 -0.45 -14.53 -14.92
N VAL A 77 -1.08 -14.02 -15.98
CA VAL A 77 -2.54 -14.07 -16.13
C VAL A 77 -3.01 -15.50 -16.35
N ILE A 78 -2.34 -16.25 -17.21
CA ILE A 78 -2.69 -17.65 -17.51
C ILE A 78 -2.50 -18.54 -16.28
N GLU A 79 -1.41 -18.39 -15.53
CA GLU A 79 -1.16 -19.13 -14.29
C GLU A 79 -2.28 -18.90 -13.26
N ARG A 80 -2.76 -17.64 -13.13
CA ARG A 80 -3.89 -17.32 -12.25
C ARG A 80 -5.19 -17.98 -12.69
N LEU A 81 -5.44 -18.07 -14.00
CA LEU A 81 -6.60 -18.76 -14.56
C LEU A 81 -6.49 -20.27 -14.33
N GLU A 82 -5.34 -20.87 -14.62
CA GLU A 82 -5.10 -22.30 -14.42
C GLU A 82 -5.19 -22.71 -12.95
N ALA A 83 -4.69 -21.88 -12.02
CA ALA A 83 -4.83 -22.10 -10.58
C ALA A 83 -6.29 -22.16 -10.12
N LYS A 84 -7.21 -21.54 -10.87
CA LYS A 84 -8.67 -21.60 -10.64
C LYS A 84 -9.35 -22.69 -11.46
N GLY A 85 -8.61 -23.43 -12.28
CA GLY A 85 -9.15 -24.41 -13.22
C GLY A 85 -9.89 -23.78 -14.41
N ALA A 86 -9.55 -22.54 -14.77
CA ALA A 86 -10.07 -21.81 -15.92
C ALA A 86 -9.08 -21.85 -17.10
N TYR A 87 -9.56 -21.44 -18.27
CA TYR A 87 -8.81 -21.45 -19.53
C TYR A 87 -8.65 -20.04 -20.10
N PHE A 88 -7.72 -19.90 -21.04
CA PHE A 88 -7.44 -18.68 -21.77
C PHE A 88 -7.49 -18.95 -23.27
N ARG A 89 -8.13 -18.06 -24.02
CA ARG A 89 -8.21 -18.13 -25.47
C ARG A 89 -8.03 -16.76 -26.12
N SER A 90 -7.20 -16.71 -27.15
CA SER A 90 -7.19 -15.60 -28.11
C SER A 90 -7.98 -15.96 -29.37
N ILE A 91 -8.69 -14.99 -29.95
CA ILE A 91 -9.45 -15.20 -31.19
C ILE A 91 -8.52 -15.17 -32.40
N GLN A 92 -7.58 -14.22 -32.45
CA GLN A 92 -6.71 -14.01 -33.62
C GLN A 92 -5.31 -14.62 -33.45
N ASP A 93 -4.94 -15.04 -32.24
CA ASP A 93 -3.67 -15.71 -31.99
C ASP A 93 -3.90 -17.21 -31.78
N PRO A 94 -2.94 -18.09 -32.16
CA PRO A 94 -3.08 -19.55 -32.03
C PRO A 94 -2.86 -20.04 -30.59
N ILE A 95 -3.43 -19.34 -29.60
CA ILE A 95 -3.31 -19.67 -28.18
C ILE A 95 -4.69 -19.97 -27.61
N ASP A 96 -4.91 -21.25 -27.33
CA ASP A 96 -6.06 -21.77 -26.58
C ASP A 96 -5.57 -22.79 -25.55
N THR A 97 -5.59 -22.42 -24.28
CA THR A 97 -5.10 -23.27 -23.19
C THR A 97 -6.07 -24.40 -22.83
N ALA A 98 -7.26 -24.46 -23.45
CA ALA A 98 -8.11 -25.66 -23.37
C ALA A 98 -7.60 -26.79 -24.27
N SER A 99 -6.73 -26.49 -25.24
CA SER A 99 -6.15 -27.47 -26.17
C SER A 99 -4.70 -27.85 -25.82
N PRO A 100 -4.28 -29.12 -25.95
CA PRO A 100 -2.88 -29.52 -25.77
C PRO A 100 -1.92 -28.75 -26.70
N GLN A 101 -2.34 -28.47 -27.94
CA GLN A 101 -1.56 -27.75 -28.94
C GLN A 101 -1.36 -26.28 -28.53
N GLY A 102 -2.39 -25.61 -28.01
CA GLY A 102 -2.29 -24.24 -27.53
C GLY A 102 -1.45 -24.13 -26.26
N LYS A 103 -1.55 -25.10 -25.34
CA LYS A 103 -0.66 -25.20 -24.17
C LYS A 103 0.81 -25.36 -24.58
N PHE A 104 1.10 -26.27 -25.52
CA PHE A 104 2.44 -26.45 -26.06
C PHE A 104 2.98 -25.16 -26.69
N THR A 105 2.19 -24.50 -27.53
CA THR A 105 2.56 -23.23 -28.17
C THR A 105 2.90 -22.16 -27.14
N LEU A 106 2.09 -22.05 -26.08
CA LEU A 106 2.35 -21.11 -24.98
C LEU A 106 3.68 -21.42 -24.26
N GLN A 107 3.95 -22.70 -23.95
CA GLN A 107 5.18 -23.12 -23.29
C GLN A 107 6.42 -22.82 -24.13
N VAL A 108 6.36 -23.07 -25.44
CA VAL A 108 7.44 -22.76 -26.37
C VAL A 108 7.70 -21.25 -26.43
N LEU A 109 6.64 -20.43 -26.51
CA LEU A 109 6.77 -18.98 -26.48
C LEU A 109 7.37 -18.49 -25.15
N GLY A 110 6.93 -19.06 -24.02
CA GLY A 110 7.47 -18.80 -22.70
C GLY A 110 8.97 -19.06 -22.63
N ALA A 111 9.39 -20.26 -23.03
CA ALA A 111 10.79 -20.66 -23.06
C ALA A 111 11.64 -19.77 -23.99
N ALA A 112 11.14 -19.42 -25.17
CA ALA A 112 11.82 -18.53 -26.10
C ALA A 112 12.07 -17.13 -25.50
N ALA A 113 11.08 -16.55 -24.81
CA ALA A 113 11.26 -15.25 -24.18
C ALA A 113 12.18 -15.29 -22.96
N GLU A 114 12.16 -16.36 -22.18
CA GLU A 114 13.13 -16.56 -21.10
C GLU A 114 14.56 -16.65 -21.64
N PHE A 115 14.74 -17.40 -22.73
CA PHE A 115 16.01 -17.50 -23.43
C PHE A 115 16.48 -16.14 -23.96
N GLU A 116 15.61 -15.36 -24.61
CA GLU A 116 15.95 -14.01 -25.08
C GLU A 116 16.38 -13.09 -23.91
N ARG A 117 15.64 -13.10 -22.80
CA ARG A 117 16.02 -12.33 -21.59
C ARG A 117 17.36 -12.77 -21.04
N ALA A 118 17.64 -14.07 -21.04
CA ALA A 118 18.93 -14.61 -20.59
C ALA A 118 20.07 -14.10 -21.49
N LEU A 119 19.90 -14.16 -22.81
CA LEU A 119 20.88 -13.65 -23.78
C LEU A 119 21.11 -12.14 -23.64
N ILE A 120 20.05 -11.34 -23.44
CA ILE A 120 20.19 -9.89 -23.20
C ILE A 120 21.00 -9.64 -21.92
N ARG A 121 20.70 -10.37 -20.83
CA ARG A 121 21.45 -10.26 -19.57
C ARG A 121 22.91 -10.66 -19.76
N GLU A 122 23.18 -11.74 -20.46
CA GLU A 122 24.53 -12.22 -20.75
C GLU A 122 25.31 -11.18 -21.56
N ARG A 123 24.75 -10.70 -22.68
CA ARG A 123 25.35 -9.66 -23.51
C ARG A 123 25.59 -8.35 -22.73
N THR A 124 24.65 -7.97 -21.87
CA THR A 124 24.80 -6.80 -21.00
C THR A 124 25.93 -7.00 -20.01
N ARG A 125 26.04 -8.18 -19.38
CA ARG A 125 27.14 -8.51 -18.45
C ARG A 125 28.48 -8.53 -19.16
N ALA A 126 28.57 -9.14 -20.33
CA ALA A 126 29.77 -9.14 -21.16
C ALA A 126 30.19 -7.71 -21.53
N GLY A 127 29.24 -6.89 -22.02
CA GLY A 127 29.49 -5.48 -22.34
C GLY A 127 29.93 -4.66 -21.13
N LEU A 128 29.33 -4.88 -19.96
CA LEU A 128 29.76 -4.26 -18.70
C LEU A 128 31.16 -4.71 -18.28
N ALA A 129 31.51 -5.99 -18.47
CA ALA A 129 32.85 -6.51 -18.17
C ALA A 129 33.90 -5.88 -19.09
N THR A 130 33.65 -5.80 -20.40
CA THR A 130 34.51 -5.10 -21.35
C THR A 130 34.63 -3.61 -21.05
N ALA A 131 33.53 -2.95 -20.66
CA ALA A 131 33.56 -1.56 -20.25
C ALA A 131 34.44 -1.36 -19.00
N ARG A 132 34.34 -2.25 -18.01
CA ARG A 132 35.18 -2.23 -16.81
C ARG A 132 36.65 -2.48 -17.12
N SER A 133 36.98 -3.42 -18.01
CA SER A 133 38.38 -3.67 -18.41
C SER A 133 38.99 -2.47 -19.16
N LYS A 134 38.17 -1.70 -19.87
CA LYS A 134 38.54 -0.39 -20.46
C LYS A 134 38.53 0.78 -19.46
N GLY A 135 38.43 0.51 -18.15
CA GLY A 135 38.46 1.53 -17.09
C GLY A 135 37.14 2.29 -16.87
N ARG A 136 36.04 1.95 -17.55
CA ARG A 136 34.74 2.59 -17.32
C ARG A 136 34.13 2.09 -16.02
N ILE A 137 33.99 3.00 -15.06
CA ILE A 137 33.27 2.76 -13.80
C ILE A 137 31.78 3.12 -14.00
N GLY A 138 30.86 2.27 -13.54
CA GLY A 138 29.39 2.42 -13.66
C GLY A 138 28.73 3.12 -12.45
N GLY A 139 27.51 3.66 -12.63
CA GLY A 139 26.78 4.46 -11.61
C GLY A 139 26.81 5.98 -11.87
N ASN A 140 26.23 6.79 -10.97
CA ASN A 140 26.20 8.26 -11.14
C ASN A 140 27.60 8.87 -10.88
N PRO A 141 28.24 9.56 -11.85
CA PRO A 141 29.56 10.18 -11.67
C PRO A 141 29.63 11.17 -10.51
N GLY A 142 28.59 12.00 -10.32
CA GLY A 142 28.55 12.98 -9.23
C GLY A 142 28.51 12.33 -7.86
N LEU A 143 27.83 11.19 -7.69
CA LEU A 143 27.88 10.45 -6.43
C LEU A 143 29.24 9.83 -6.16
N ARG A 144 29.95 9.37 -7.20
CA ARG A 144 31.31 8.82 -7.06
C ARG A 144 32.34 9.89 -6.69
N ALA A 145 32.23 11.06 -7.32
CA ALA A 145 33.06 12.21 -7.00
C ALA A 145 32.69 12.87 -5.65
N ARG A 146 31.68 12.33 -4.93
CA ARG A 146 31.08 12.97 -3.73
C ARG A 146 30.72 14.43 -3.96
N ASP A 147 30.26 14.75 -5.16
CA ASP A 147 29.81 16.09 -5.52
C ASP A 147 28.69 16.52 -4.55
N PRO A 148 28.86 17.64 -3.83
CA PRO A 148 27.83 18.17 -2.93
C PRO A 148 26.47 18.35 -3.62
N SER A 149 26.44 18.71 -4.92
CA SER A 149 25.19 18.89 -5.66
C SER A 149 24.45 17.56 -5.86
N ALA A 150 25.16 16.50 -6.26
CA ALA A 150 24.61 15.17 -6.45
C ALA A 150 24.15 14.55 -5.12
N LEU A 151 24.92 14.74 -4.05
CA LEU A 151 24.55 14.29 -2.70
C LEU A 151 23.30 15.02 -2.18
N ARG A 152 23.18 16.34 -2.41
CA ARG A 152 21.98 17.11 -2.06
C ARG A 152 20.75 16.60 -2.81
N LYS A 153 20.85 16.40 -4.14
CA LYS A 153 19.75 15.84 -4.95
C LYS A 153 19.31 14.46 -4.45
N LEU A 154 20.26 13.57 -4.15
CA LEU A 154 19.96 12.25 -3.60
C LEU A 154 19.29 12.35 -2.22
N LYS A 155 19.77 13.24 -1.36
CA LYS A 155 19.17 13.46 -0.02
C LYS A 155 17.75 13.99 -0.15
N LEU A 156 17.50 14.94 -1.05
CA LEU A 156 16.17 15.50 -1.31
C LEU A 156 15.22 14.41 -1.82
N ALA A 157 15.60 13.69 -2.88
CA ALA A 157 14.78 12.60 -3.41
C ALA A 157 14.44 11.52 -2.35
N ARG A 158 15.41 11.16 -1.49
CA ARG A 158 15.16 10.25 -0.36
C ARG A 158 14.20 10.83 0.67
N MET A 159 14.29 12.13 0.93
CA MET A 159 13.41 12.83 1.85
C MET A 159 11.99 12.88 1.28
N ASP A 160 11.84 13.20 0.00
CA ASP A 160 10.54 13.28 -0.68
C ASP A 160 9.83 11.91 -0.62
N SER A 161 10.52 10.83 -1.02
CA SER A 161 9.97 9.48 -0.91
C SER A 161 9.74 9.01 0.53
N TYR A 162 10.44 9.59 1.51
CA TYR A 162 10.16 9.33 2.93
C TYR A 162 8.90 10.07 3.38
N MET A 163 8.74 11.33 2.98
CA MET A 163 7.59 12.16 3.32
C MET A 163 6.31 11.64 2.66
N GLU A 164 6.37 11.19 1.42
CA GLU A 164 5.23 10.59 0.71
C GLU A 164 4.66 9.38 1.48
N ARG A 165 5.52 8.42 1.84
CA ARG A 165 5.14 7.27 2.69
C ARG A 165 4.69 7.67 4.08
N LEU A 166 5.25 8.75 4.64
CA LEU A 166 4.86 9.23 5.95
C LEU A 166 3.44 9.82 5.93
N ASN A 167 3.12 10.56 4.86
CA ASN A 167 1.82 11.19 4.64
C ASN A 167 0.68 10.17 4.53
N GLU A 168 0.93 8.99 3.96
CA GLU A 168 -0.04 7.88 3.93
C GLU A 168 -0.52 7.47 5.34
N THR A 169 0.30 7.69 6.37
CA THR A 169 -0.02 7.33 7.77
C THR A 169 -0.32 8.55 8.64
N ALA A 170 -0.36 9.76 8.08
CA ALA A 170 -0.46 11.01 8.84
C ALA A 170 -1.73 11.08 9.71
N GLN A 171 -2.85 10.58 9.19
CA GLN A 171 -4.14 10.59 9.88
C GLN A 171 -4.10 9.79 11.19
N ASP A 172 -3.25 8.76 11.29
CA ASP A 172 -3.18 7.88 12.45
C ASP A 172 -2.57 8.58 13.68
N TRP A 173 -1.64 9.52 13.49
CA TRP A 173 -0.80 10.03 14.59
C TRP A 173 -0.69 11.55 14.70
N VAL A 174 -0.83 12.32 13.62
CA VAL A 174 -0.54 13.77 13.61
C VAL A 174 -1.45 14.54 14.57
N ALA A 175 -2.76 14.27 14.51
CA ALA A 175 -3.75 14.89 15.40
C ALA A 175 -3.49 14.56 16.87
N HIS A 176 -3.13 13.30 17.16
CA HIS A 176 -2.77 12.84 18.51
C HIS A 176 -1.55 13.58 19.03
N VAL A 177 -0.46 13.67 18.25
CA VAL A 177 0.75 14.39 18.67
C VAL A 177 0.47 15.87 18.90
N ARG A 178 -0.25 16.53 17.97
CA ARG A 178 -0.56 17.96 18.09
C ARG A 178 -1.35 18.29 19.35
N ARG A 179 -2.28 17.42 19.76
CA ARG A 179 -3.11 17.65 20.94
C ARG A 179 -2.41 17.28 22.25
N LEU A 180 -1.70 16.15 22.27
CA LEU A 180 -1.21 15.56 23.51
C LEU A 180 0.18 16.03 23.92
N ARG A 181 0.95 16.60 22.98
CA ARG A 181 2.29 17.10 23.24
C ARG A 181 2.30 18.63 23.30
N PRO A 182 3.09 19.24 24.20
CA PRO A 182 4.10 18.62 25.07
C PRO A 182 3.57 18.00 26.37
N ASP A 183 2.29 18.16 26.70
CA ASP A 183 1.77 17.91 28.05
C ASP A 183 1.84 16.43 28.51
N MET A 184 1.84 15.47 27.59
CA MET A 184 2.00 14.03 27.88
C MET A 184 3.38 13.51 27.48
N ALA A 185 3.89 12.52 28.23
CA ALA A 185 5.12 11.83 27.86
C ALA A 185 4.97 11.05 26.56
N TRP A 186 6.07 10.91 25.81
CA TRP A 186 6.08 10.18 24.53
C TRP A 186 5.61 8.74 24.66
N GLU A 187 5.86 8.09 25.80
CA GLU A 187 5.39 6.72 26.05
C GLU A 187 3.86 6.60 26.09
N ASP A 188 3.17 7.54 26.73
CA ASP A 188 1.72 7.54 26.83
C ASP A 188 1.09 7.90 25.49
N VAL A 189 1.66 8.89 24.78
CA VAL A 189 1.24 9.25 23.42
C VAL A 189 1.41 8.08 22.46
N LEU A 190 2.52 7.35 22.56
CA LEU A 190 2.77 6.16 21.75
C LEU A 190 1.76 5.05 22.04
N ARG A 191 1.41 4.81 23.31
CA ARG A 191 0.37 3.84 23.69
C ARG A 191 -0.98 4.21 23.07
N ILE A 192 -1.37 5.48 23.11
CA ILE A 192 -2.65 5.96 22.54
C ILE A 192 -2.69 5.80 21.01
N ILE A 193 -1.60 6.14 20.32
CA ILE A 193 -1.48 6.00 18.86
C ILE A 193 -1.49 4.52 18.44
N ASN A 194 -0.83 3.65 19.19
CA ASN A 194 -0.73 2.23 18.86
C ASN A 194 -1.96 1.40 19.25
N ALA A 195 -2.80 1.88 20.16
CA ALA A 195 -3.97 1.15 20.64
C ALA A 195 -4.94 0.70 19.52
N PRO A 196 -5.32 1.54 18.55
CA PRO A 196 -6.19 1.13 17.45
C PRO A 196 -5.46 0.42 16.29
N LEU A 197 -4.12 0.37 16.31
CA LEU A 197 -3.34 -0.12 15.17
C LEU A 197 -3.02 -1.62 15.27
N PRO A 198 -3.08 -2.36 14.15
CA PRO A 198 -2.65 -3.75 14.11
C PRO A 198 -1.13 -3.86 14.36
N PRO A 199 -0.62 -4.99 14.87
CA PRO A 199 0.77 -5.13 15.33
C PRO A 199 1.85 -4.73 14.31
N ASP A 200 1.61 -5.01 13.03
CA ASP A 200 2.48 -4.71 11.89
C ASP A 200 2.57 -3.21 11.57
N ARG A 201 1.55 -2.42 11.97
CA ARG A 201 1.50 -0.97 11.77
C ARG A 201 1.87 -0.15 13.00
N ARG A 202 2.24 -0.80 14.11
CA ARG A 202 2.59 -0.10 15.34
C ARG A 202 3.86 0.75 15.19
N TRP A 203 3.82 1.91 15.81
CA TRP A 203 4.94 2.82 15.90
C TRP A 203 5.88 2.43 17.03
N SER A 204 7.19 2.58 16.78
CA SER A 204 8.17 2.70 17.85
C SER A 204 8.38 4.17 18.20
N GLN A 205 8.77 4.46 19.45
CA GLN A 205 9.02 5.83 19.90
C GLN A 205 10.04 6.55 18.99
N SER A 206 11.13 5.88 18.63
CA SER A 206 12.18 6.42 17.76
C SER A 206 11.69 6.69 16.33
N ARG A 207 10.77 5.87 15.80
CA ARG A 207 10.17 6.10 14.47
C ARG A 207 9.20 7.28 14.52
N LEU A 208 8.34 7.34 15.54
CA LEU A 208 7.40 8.45 15.72
C LEU A 208 8.15 9.77 15.92
N LEU A 209 9.18 9.81 16.76
CA LEU A 209 10.00 11.02 16.97
C LEU A 209 10.66 11.52 15.68
N ARG A 210 11.16 10.61 14.82
CA ARG A 210 11.72 11.01 13.51
C ARG A 210 10.64 11.59 12.59
N ALA A 211 9.47 10.99 12.55
CA ALA A 211 8.32 11.49 11.79
C ALA A 211 7.88 12.88 12.26
N VAL A 212 7.71 13.06 13.57
CA VAL A 212 7.34 14.34 14.19
C VAL A 212 8.38 15.41 13.86
N LYS A 213 9.67 15.11 14.01
CA LYS A 213 10.75 16.04 13.65
C LYS A 213 10.72 16.45 12.18
N ALA A 214 10.41 15.52 11.27
CA ALA A 214 10.25 15.84 9.86
C ALA A 214 9.05 16.78 9.61
N TYR A 215 7.92 16.52 10.27
CA TYR A 215 6.72 17.37 10.18
C TYR A 215 6.92 18.75 10.79
N VAL A 216 7.68 18.87 11.89
CA VAL A 216 8.05 20.16 12.47
C VAL A 216 8.96 20.93 11.53
N ARG A 217 9.99 20.27 10.96
CA ARG A 217 10.90 20.90 9.99
C ARG A 217 10.16 21.47 8.78
N ASP A 218 9.14 20.74 8.29
CA ASP A 218 8.38 21.12 7.11
C ASP A 218 7.14 21.99 7.46
N GLY A 219 6.95 22.37 8.73
CA GLY A 219 5.92 23.31 9.19
C GLY A 219 4.52 22.72 9.43
N PHE A 220 4.35 21.40 9.33
CA PHE A 220 3.06 20.73 9.54
C PHE A 220 2.70 20.51 11.02
N LEU A 221 3.69 20.57 11.92
CA LEU A 221 3.49 20.52 13.38
C LEU A 221 4.25 21.66 14.05
N PRO A 222 3.70 22.25 15.14
CA PRO A 222 4.43 23.24 15.91
C PRO A 222 5.61 22.59 16.62
N ASP A 223 6.71 23.33 16.79
CA ASP A 223 7.94 22.87 17.45
C ASP A 223 7.73 22.53 18.94
N THR A 224 6.75 23.16 19.57
CA THR A 224 6.33 22.93 20.96
C THR A 224 6.06 21.46 21.29
N VAL A 225 5.61 20.64 20.31
CA VAL A 225 5.36 19.20 20.52
C VAL A 225 6.62 18.40 20.88
N LEU A 226 7.81 18.93 20.53
CA LEU A 226 9.10 18.33 20.86
C LEU A 226 9.58 18.70 22.28
N GLY A 227 8.92 19.66 22.95
CA GLY A 227 9.28 20.12 24.29
C GLY A 227 9.20 19.02 25.35
N ARG A 228 9.99 19.11 26.43
CA ARG A 228 9.96 18.10 27.49
C ARG A 228 8.58 18.05 28.16
N ALA A 229 8.03 16.85 28.38
CA ALA A 229 6.80 16.72 29.14
C ALA A 229 7.00 17.19 30.59
N GLY A 230 6.03 17.93 31.10
CA GLY A 230 5.98 18.28 32.53
C GLY A 230 5.88 17.01 33.39
N ARG A 231 6.46 17.06 34.60
CA ARG A 231 6.33 15.97 35.57
C ARG A 231 4.88 15.99 36.09
N ARG A 232 4.04 15.08 35.63
CA ARG A 232 2.68 14.89 36.15
C ARG A 232 2.73 13.99 37.38
N ASP A 233 1.93 14.33 38.38
CA ASP A 233 1.69 13.42 39.49
C ASP A 233 1.02 12.13 38.96
N THR A 234 1.32 10.99 39.57
CA THR A 234 0.83 9.67 39.15
C THR A 234 -0.70 9.64 39.13
N ASP A 235 -1.32 10.44 39.99
CA ASP A 235 -2.77 10.55 40.17
C ASP A 235 -3.49 11.28 39.01
N ASP A 236 -2.76 12.06 38.21
CA ASP A 236 -3.31 12.82 37.07
C ASP A 236 -3.07 12.15 35.70
N ARG A 237 -2.31 11.04 35.68
CA ARG A 237 -2.00 10.28 34.45
C ARG A 237 -3.23 9.61 33.83
N LEU A 238 -4.03 8.92 34.64
CA LEU A 238 -5.22 8.20 34.15
C LEU A 238 -6.32 9.13 33.63
N PRO A 239 -6.68 10.23 34.32
CA PRO A 239 -7.60 11.24 33.77
C PRO A 239 -7.13 11.77 32.41
N ALA A 240 -5.83 12.03 32.24
CA ALA A 240 -5.29 12.52 30.99
C ALA A 240 -5.37 11.51 29.83
N ILE A 241 -5.09 10.23 30.08
CA ILE A 241 -5.22 9.17 29.07
C ILE A 241 -6.68 9.04 28.62
N VAL A 242 -7.62 9.05 29.57
CA VAL A 242 -9.05 8.93 29.28
C VAL A 242 -9.57 10.15 28.51
N ALA A 243 -9.14 11.35 28.88
CA ALA A 243 -9.43 12.57 28.12
C ALA A 243 -8.84 12.55 26.72
N ALA A 244 -7.62 12.02 26.57
CA ALA A 244 -6.98 11.86 25.28
C ALA A 244 -7.74 10.87 24.37
N ILE A 245 -8.30 9.78 24.92
CA ILE A 245 -9.14 8.85 24.16
C ILE A 245 -10.44 9.55 23.76
N LYS A 246 -11.16 10.14 24.72
CA LYS A 246 -12.45 10.80 24.48
C LYS A 246 -12.35 11.99 23.53
N GLY A 247 -11.25 12.73 23.56
CA GLY A 247 -11.03 13.79 22.59
C GLY A 247 -10.74 13.27 21.19
N ALA A 248 -10.13 12.07 21.04
CA ALA A 248 -9.81 11.53 19.71
C ALA A 248 -11.07 11.10 18.94
N ASP A 249 -12.07 10.67 19.69
CA ASP A 249 -13.39 10.29 19.20
C ASP A 249 -14.44 10.80 20.20
N PRO A 250 -15.04 11.99 19.95
CA PRO A 250 -16.02 12.58 20.85
C PRO A 250 -17.23 11.68 21.13
N ASP A 251 -17.56 10.77 20.22
CA ASP A 251 -18.73 9.89 20.31
C ASP A 251 -18.40 8.52 20.93
N ILE A 252 -17.13 8.28 21.28
CA ILE A 252 -16.71 7.01 21.88
C ILE A 252 -17.49 6.71 23.18
N THR A 253 -18.03 5.49 23.25
CA THR A 253 -18.79 5.02 24.42
C THR A 253 -17.86 4.73 25.60
N LEU A 254 -18.38 4.83 26.83
CA LEU A 254 -17.60 4.50 28.02
C LEU A 254 -17.06 3.06 28.00
N HIS A 255 -17.83 2.13 27.42
CA HIS A 255 -17.42 0.74 27.27
C HIS A 255 -16.25 0.59 26.27
N ALA A 256 -16.30 1.29 25.13
CA ALA A 256 -15.18 1.31 24.19
C ALA A 256 -13.90 1.93 24.77
N ILE A 257 -14.03 2.93 25.67
CA ILE A 257 -12.88 3.45 26.42
C ILE A 257 -12.31 2.37 27.37
N CYS A 258 -13.15 1.61 28.08
CA CYS A 258 -12.69 0.49 28.92
C CYS A 258 -11.88 -0.52 28.11
N GLU A 259 -12.44 -1.01 27.01
CA GLU A 259 -11.77 -1.97 26.11
C GLU A 259 -10.41 -1.43 25.63
N ARG A 260 -10.34 -0.14 25.30
CA ARG A 260 -9.09 0.50 24.87
C ARG A 260 -8.05 0.61 25.98
N LEU A 261 -8.46 0.91 27.22
CA LEU A 261 -7.57 0.93 28.39
C LEU A 261 -7.03 -0.46 28.71
N GLU A 262 -7.87 -1.49 28.60
CA GLU A 262 -7.47 -2.90 28.77
C GLU A 262 -6.49 -3.35 27.69
N ALA A 263 -6.76 -3.00 26.42
CA ALA A 263 -5.86 -3.29 25.30
C ALA A 263 -4.48 -2.61 25.48
N MET A 264 -4.44 -1.43 26.09
CA MET A 264 -3.20 -0.73 26.48
C MET A 264 -2.54 -1.32 27.74
N ARG A 265 -3.16 -2.30 28.41
CA ARG A 265 -2.74 -2.91 29.68
C ARG A 265 -2.66 -1.91 30.84
N GLU A 266 -3.44 -0.84 30.79
CA GLU A 266 -3.52 0.14 31.87
C GLU A 266 -4.29 -0.45 33.06
N ARG A 267 -3.78 -0.23 34.28
CA ARG A 267 -4.45 -0.66 35.51
C ARG A 267 -5.41 0.42 35.98
N THR A 268 -6.54 -0.01 36.54
CA THR A 268 -7.46 0.90 37.24
C THR A 268 -6.76 1.61 38.40
N PRO A 269 -7.30 2.72 38.94
CA PRO A 269 -6.74 3.38 40.13
C PRO A 269 -6.58 2.45 41.35
N ARG A 270 -7.35 1.36 41.40
CA ARG A 270 -7.28 0.32 42.44
C ARG A 270 -6.43 -0.90 42.04
N GLY A 271 -5.65 -0.83 40.96
CA GLY A 271 -4.72 -1.88 40.51
C GLY A 271 -5.34 -3.05 39.73
N ARG A 272 -6.65 -3.07 39.50
CA ARG A 272 -7.34 -4.13 38.74
C ARG A 272 -7.06 -4.06 37.23
N THR A 273 -7.12 -5.21 36.55
CA THR A 273 -6.98 -5.34 35.09
C THR A 273 -8.24 -4.94 34.33
N ARG A 274 -9.42 -5.28 34.86
CA ARG A 274 -10.71 -4.98 34.22
C ARG A 274 -11.22 -3.60 34.58
N TRP A 275 -11.65 -2.87 33.57
CA TRP A 275 -12.23 -1.54 33.68
C TRP A 275 -13.76 -1.59 33.76
N GLN A 276 -14.33 -0.60 34.43
CA GLN A 276 -15.78 -0.45 34.58
C GLN A 276 -16.20 0.92 34.03
N PRO A 277 -17.33 1.04 33.30
CA PRO A 277 -17.78 2.32 32.76
C PRO A 277 -17.91 3.43 33.81
N SER A 278 -18.27 3.09 35.04
CA SER A 278 -18.35 4.02 36.18
C SER A 278 -16.98 4.61 36.55
N SER A 279 -15.92 3.78 36.56
CA SER A 279 -14.55 4.24 36.80
C SER A 279 -14.06 5.18 35.71
N VAL A 280 -14.39 4.91 34.45
CA VAL A 280 -14.04 5.78 33.31
C VAL A 280 -14.79 7.11 33.40
N ARG A 281 -16.09 7.09 33.73
CA ARG A 281 -16.90 8.30 33.94
C ARG A 281 -16.29 9.21 35.01
N MET A 282 -15.91 8.64 36.15
CA MET A 282 -15.24 9.38 37.24
C MET A 282 -13.92 10.02 36.77
N LEU A 283 -13.13 9.32 35.95
CA LEU A 283 -11.89 9.86 35.39
C LEU A 283 -12.14 10.97 34.36
N LEU A 284 -13.21 10.89 33.56
CA LEU A 284 -13.62 11.97 32.66
C LEU A 284 -14.05 13.21 33.43
N GLU A 285 -14.84 13.06 34.49
CA GLU A 285 -15.23 14.18 35.37
C GLU A 285 -14.00 14.82 36.05
N ARG A 286 -13.05 14.01 36.50
CA ARG A 286 -11.78 14.49 37.04
C ARG A 286 -10.95 15.21 35.96
N ALA A 287 -10.91 14.68 34.74
CA ALA A 287 -10.22 15.31 33.63
C ALA A 287 -10.85 16.66 33.24
N GLY A 288 -12.18 16.79 33.31
CA GLY A 288 -12.89 18.05 33.13
C GLY A 288 -12.47 19.10 34.17
N ARG A 289 -12.38 18.72 35.45
CA ARG A 289 -11.89 19.60 36.52
C ARG A 289 -10.44 20.05 36.34
N LEU A 290 -9.61 19.23 35.72
CA LEU A 290 -8.22 19.54 35.38
C LEU A 290 -8.08 20.34 34.08
N GLY A 291 -9.19 20.70 33.41
CA GLY A 291 -9.17 21.44 32.13
C GLY A 291 -8.63 20.65 30.95
N LEU A 292 -8.61 19.31 31.04
CA LEU A 292 -8.04 18.41 30.02
C LEU A 292 -9.05 18.01 28.93
N LEU A 293 -10.34 18.32 29.15
CA LEU A 293 -11.42 18.18 28.17
C LEU A 293 -11.74 19.57 27.63
N LYS A 294 -11.63 19.75 26.32
CA LYS A 294 -12.09 20.93 25.60
C LYS A 294 -13.35 20.60 24.84
#